data_AF-A0AAW6HXT1-F1
#
_entry.id   AF-A0AAW6HXT1-F1
#
_cell.length_a   1.000
_cell.length_b   1.000
_cell.length_c   1.000
_cell.angle_alpha   90.00
_cell.angle_beta   90.00
_cell.angle_gamma   90.00
#
_symmetry.space_group_name_H-M   'P 1'
#
loop_
_entity.id
_entity.type
_entity.pdbx_description
1 polymer ?
#
loop_
_entity_poly.entity_id
_entity_poly.type
_entity_poly.pdbx_seq_one_letter_code
_entity_poly.pdbx_strand_id
1 'polypeptide(L)'
;MALQFYVSIYLGYFLSLLLLAWIAAQCWIERTSPLTWFSGFGVWVNSNRRDALFLFLLLGLVVASLLVLMYPYVLYSKLYGFSRDSHDISSMLPRIRSYFISDISTIWHTFSDRVGKDLPMRHEHQMFVGLGALLLVVLALTLNRSPIVNVSIISLALLMLFTLNIKDQSFYLLFADFPGVNSIRAVSRIILILMIPLAILIASGIDAARLKSGRWIILAASLCVALMIETILMKGQFYDIAEAKMRAATLDQKLPAHLNASTVIFVPVNTSEPSFMTELDGMLLAQERGLKTLNGYSGNFPNGYSTNDPTQPVCLQAVSRMESARRFYAEHLGRNLDMGIFKYFVALDTLNCSEGDWREIPNEQIKHIKLGIINVKKLCDGRYEVKVKVDNQSEYPLLAIA
;
A
#
# COMPACT_ATOMS: atom_id res chain seq x y z
N MET A 1 -14.95 -10.25 -9.76
CA MET A 1 -14.75 -8.79 -9.93
C MET A 1 -14.82 -8.02 -8.61
N ALA A 2 -15.85 -8.13 -7.77
CA ALA A 2 -15.92 -7.40 -6.48
C ALA A 2 -14.75 -7.70 -5.51
N LEU A 3 -14.34 -8.98 -5.38
CA LEU A 3 -13.17 -9.36 -4.58
C LEU A 3 -11.83 -8.87 -5.19
N GLN A 4 -11.78 -8.72 -6.52
CA GLN A 4 -10.61 -8.18 -7.22
C GLN A 4 -10.55 -6.65 -7.05
N PHE A 5 -11.71 -6.00 -6.91
CA PHE A 5 -11.82 -4.60 -6.47
C PHE A 5 -11.37 -4.43 -5.00
N TYR A 6 -11.67 -5.40 -4.12
CA TYR A 6 -11.17 -5.47 -2.74
C TYR A 6 -9.63 -5.42 -2.68
N VAL A 7 -8.97 -6.09 -3.62
CA VAL A 7 -7.50 -6.19 -3.68
C VAL A 7 -6.88 -5.07 -4.54
N SER A 8 -7.65 -4.38 -5.39
CA SER A 8 -7.09 -3.48 -6.41
C SER A 8 -7.98 -2.26 -6.74
N ILE A 9 -8.39 -1.50 -5.72
CA ILE A 9 -9.15 -0.24 -5.89
C ILE A 9 -8.47 0.72 -6.89
N TYR A 10 -7.14 0.74 -6.90
CA TYR A 10 -6.32 1.51 -7.85
C TYR A 10 -6.61 1.13 -9.31
N LEU A 11 -6.71 -0.17 -9.62
CA LEU A 11 -6.96 -0.64 -10.98
C LEU A 11 -8.34 -0.23 -11.47
N GLY A 12 -9.36 -0.32 -10.61
CA GLY A 12 -10.72 0.07 -10.96
C GLY A 12 -10.83 1.57 -11.29
N TYR A 13 -10.19 2.41 -10.47
CA TYR A 13 -10.14 3.85 -10.71
C TYR A 13 -9.38 4.20 -12.00
N PHE A 14 -8.18 3.66 -12.19
CA PHE A 14 -7.38 3.93 -13.40
C PHE A 14 -8.03 3.36 -14.66
N LEU A 15 -8.72 2.22 -14.59
CA LEU A 15 -9.50 1.69 -15.69
C LEU A 15 -10.62 2.65 -16.08
N SER A 16 -11.29 3.28 -15.10
CA SER A 16 -12.32 4.29 -15.37
C SER A 16 -11.74 5.49 -16.11
N LEU A 17 -10.54 5.95 -15.73
CA LEU A 17 -9.82 6.99 -16.47
C LEU A 17 -9.46 6.54 -17.90
N LEU A 18 -9.01 5.29 -18.09
CA LEU A 18 -8.74 4.74 -19.41
C LEU A 18 -9.98 4.71 -20.28
N LEU A 19 -11.13 4.28 -19.75
CA LEU A 19 -12.38 4.25 -20.50
C LEU A 19 -12.80 5.67 -20.91
N LEU A 20 -12.65 6.67 -20.04
CA LEU A 20 -12.89 8.07 -20.40
C LEU A 20 -11.95 8.55 -21.50
N ALA A 21 -10.65 8.28 -21.39
CA ALA A 21 -9.67 8.61 -22.42
C ALA A 21 -9.95 7.89 -23.75
N TRP A 22 -10.40 6.63 -23.69
CA TRP A 22 -10.77 5.83 -24.83
C TRP A 22 -12.01 6.38 -25.53
N ILE A 23 -13.06 6.72 -24.77
CA ILE A 23 -14.27 7.36 -25.29
C ILE A 23 -13.92 8.68 -25.98
N ALA A 24 -13.11 9.52 -25.34
CA ALA A 24 -12.65 10.78 -25.93
C ALA A 24 -11.87 10.56 -27.23
N ALA A 25 -10.95 9.59 -27.25
CA ALA A 25 -10.19 9.21 -28.44
C ALA A 25 -11.08 8.68 -29.58
N GLN A 26 -12.06 7.83 -29.25
CA GLN A 26 -13.03 7.29 -30.21
C GLN A 26 -13.88 8.41 -30.82
N CYS A 27 -14.41 9.31 -30.00
CA CYS A 27 -15.22 10.44 -30.45
C CYS A 27 -14.41 11.38 -31.35
N TRP A 28 -13.14 11.62 -31.01
CA TRP A 28 -12.24 12.41 -31.83
C TRP A 28 -12.02 11.81 -33.22
N ILE A 29 -11.83 10.48 -33.30
CA ILE A 29 -11.53 9.76 -34.54
C ILE A 29 -12.77 9.60 -35.40
N GLU A 30 -13.89 9.16 -34.81
CA GLU A 30 -15.15 8.97 -35.52
C GLU A 30 -15.87 10.29 -35.82
N ARG A 31 -15.49 11.39 -35.15
CA ARG A 31 -16.18 12.68 -35.18
C ARG A 31 -17.67 12.57 -34.79
N THR A 32 -17.97 11.59 -33.95
CA THR A 32 -19.31 11.29 -33.43
C THR A 32 -19.37 11.66 -31.95
N SER A 33 -20.55 12.09 -31.50
CA SER A 33 -20.81 12.30 -30.08
C SER A 33 -21.04 10.96 -29.39
N PRO A 34 -20.61 10.75 -28.13
CA PRO A 34 -20.96 9.53 -27.38
C PRO A 34 -22.48 9.29 -27.32
N LEU A 35 -23.27 10.38 -27.40
CA LEU A 35 -24.73 10.32 -27.38
C LEU A 35 -25.31 9.56 -28.56
N THR A 36 -24.63 9.50 -29.71
CA THR A 36 -25.12 8.74 -30.86
C THR A 36 -25.03 7.24 -30.62
N TRP A 37 -24.09 6.76 -29.80
CA TRP A 37 -24.01 5.36 -29.38
C TRP A 37 -25.22 4.96 -28.54
N PHE A 38 -25.83 5.90 -27.81
CA PHE A 38 -27.03 5.68 -27.01
C PHE A 38 -28.33 5.93 -27.77
N SER A 39 -28.29 6.40 -29.03
CA SER A 39 -29.49 6.70 -29.80
C SER A 39 -30.41 5.48 -30.02
N GLY A 40 -29.82 4.29 -30.12
CA GLY A 40 -30.55 3.02 -30.21
C GLY A 40 -30.92 2.40 -28.86
N PHE A 41 -30.42 2.95 -27.75
CA PHE A 41 -30.58 2.34 -26.42
C PHE A 41 -32.04 2.34 -25.98
N GLY A 42 -32.79 3.43 -26.22
CA GLY A 42 -34.22 3.50 -25.89
C GLY A 42 -35.06 2.47 -26.66
N VAL A 43 -34.76 2.28 -27.95
CA VAL A 43 -35.43 1.28 -28.79
C VAL A 43 -35.07 -0.13 -28.31
N TRP A 44 -33.80 -0.40 -28.01
CA TRP A 44 -33.34 -1.68 -27.47
C TRP A 44 -33.98 -2.00 -26.11
N VAL A 45 -34.00 -1.06 -25.17
CA VAL A 45 -34.63 -1.23 -23.85
C VAL A 45 -36.12 -1.56 -24.00
N ASN A 46 -36.81 -0.93 -24.95
CA ASN A 46 -38.23 -1.18 -25.17
C ASN A 46 -38.51 -2.55 -25.81
N SER A 47 -37.63 -3.02 -26.70
CA SER A 47 -37.70 -4.34 -27.34
C SER A 47 -37.26 -5.48 -26.41
N ASN A 48 -36.31 -5.23 -25.51
CA ASN A 48 -35.68 -6.22 -24.62
C ASN A 48 -35.90 -5.90 -23.14
N ARG A 49 -37.14 -5.57 -22.74
CA ARG A 49 -37.45 -5.10 -21.37
C ARG A 49 -36.94 -6.00 -20.25
N ARG A 50 -36.97 -7.33 -20.44
CA ARG A 50 -36.47 -8.29 -19.44
C ARG A 50 -34.96 -8.21 -19.28
N ASP A 51 -34.22 -8.17 -20.40
CA ASP A 51 -32.76 -8.06 -20.39
C ASP A 51 -32.32 -6.70 -19.85
N ALA A 52 -33.05 -5.63 -20.22
CA ALA A 52 -32.81 -4.30 -19.69
C ALA A 52 -33.07 -4.25 -18.17
N LEU A 53 -34.18 -4.81 -17.68
CA LEU A 53 -34.44 -4.90 -16.24
C LEU A 53 -33.35 -5.68 -15.52
N PHE A 54 -32.94 -6.83 -16.07
CA PHE A 54 -31.84 -7.63 -15.53
C PHE A 54 -30.53 -6.84 -15.49
N LEU A 55 -30.20 -6.12 -16.57
CA LEU A 55 -29.01 -5.27 -16.64
C LEU A 55 -29.06 -4.14 -15.59
N PHE A 56 -30.19 -3.45 -15.44
CA PHE A 56 -30.35 -2.39 -14.44
C PHE A 56 -30.29 -2.93 -13.02
N LEU A 57 -30.90 -4.08 -12.74
CA LEU A 57 -30.81 -4.75 -11.45
C LEU A 57 -29.36 -5.14 -11.15
N LEU A 58 -28.65 -5.69 -12.13
CA LEU A 58 -27.25 -6.08 -12.01
C LEU A 58 -26.35 -4.84 -11.78
N LEU A 59 -26.56 -3.76 -12.52
CA LEU A 59 -25.85 -2.49 -12.32
C LEU A 59 -26.14 -1.90 -10.93
N GLY A 60 -27.41 -1.90 -10.51
CA GLY A 60 -27.82 -1.45 -9.19
C GLY A 60 -27.17 -2.27 -8.08
N LEU A 61 -27.11 -3.59 -8.23
CA LEU A 61 -26.41 -4.49 -7.30
C LEU A 61 -24.91 -4.18 -7.23
N VAL A 62 -24.27 -3.91 -8.38
CA VAL A 62 -22.85 -3.52 -8.44
C VAL A 62 -22.63 -2.20 -7.70
N VAL A 63 -23.44 -1.18 -7.96
CA VAL A 63 -23.34 0.13 -7.27
C VAL A 63 -23.59 -0.03 -5.77
N ALA A 64 -24.63 -0.75 -5.37
CA ALA A 64 -24.91 -1.00 -3.95
C ALA A 64 -23.74 -1.74 -3.26
N SER A 65 -23.18 -2.75 -3.94
CA SER A 65 -22.00 -3.48 -3.44
C SER A 65 -20.79 -2.56 -3.29
N LEU A 66 -20.56 -1.64 -4.24
CA LEU A 66 -19.49 -0.64 -4.15
C LEU A 66 -19.71 0.35 -3.00
N LEU A 67 -20.95 0.79 -2.75
CA LEU A 67 -21.25 1.69 -1.64
C LEU A 67 -21.03 1.01 -0.27
N VAL A 68 -21.51 -0.23 -0.12
CA VAL A 68 -21.24 -1.04 1.08
C VAL A 68 -19.74 -1.25 1.27
N LEU A 69 -19.00 -1.45 0.18
CA LEU A 69 -17.55 -1.58 0.19
C LEU A 69 -16.83 -0.29 0.62
N MET A 70 -17.27 0.88 0.14
CA MET A 70 -16.62 2.17 0.44
C MET A 70 -16.98 2.70 1.83
N TYR A 71 -18.10 2.28 2.41
CA TYR A 71 -18.55 2.75 3.73
C TYR A 71 -17.49 2.66 4.85
N PRO A 72 -16.84 1.51 5.12
CA PRO A 72 -15.83 1.41 6.18
C PRO A 72 -14.63 2.34 5.92
N TYR A 73 -14.21 2.50 4.66
CA TYR A 73 -13.10 3.41 4.31
C TYR A 73 -13.44 4.86 4.64
N VAL A 74 -14.65 5.31 4.29
CA VAL A 74 -15.13 6.66 4.63
C VAL A 74 -15.27 6.83 6.14
N LEU A 75 -15.79 5.82 6.84
CA LEU A 75 -15.95 5.83 8.29
C LEU A 75 -14.60 5.99 9.00
N TYR A 76 -13.63 5.13 8.69
CA TYR A 76 -12.31 5.19 9.32
C TYR A 76 -11.50 6.39 8.87
N SER A 77 -11.60 6.82 7.61
CA SER A 77 -10.96 8.06 7.16
C SER A 77 -11.45 9.27 7.95
N LYS A 78 -12.76 9.37 8.23
CA LYS A 78 -13.32 10.42 9.09
C LYS A 78 -12.92 10.24 10.55
N LEU A 79 -12.97 9.01 11.08
CA LEU A 79 -12.66 8.73 12.49
C LEU A 79 -11.23 9.08 12.86
N TYR A 80 -10.27 8.77 11.99
CA TYR A 80 -8.85 9.05 12.21
C TYR A 80 -8.40 10.40 11.62
N GLY A 81 -9.29 11.17 10.99
CA GLY A 81 -8.94 12.42 10.32
C GLY A 81 -7.94 12.21 9.18
N PHE A 82 -7.98 11.06 8.50
CA PHE A 82 -7.04 10.75 7.43
C PHE A 82 -7.31 11.63 6.21
N SER A 83 -6.48 12.66 6.06
CA SER A 83 -6.25 13.40 4.82
C SER A 83 -4.79 13.26 4.44
N ARG A 84 -4.49 13.13 3.14
CA ARG A 84 -3.10 13.24 2.66
C ARG A 84 -2.86 14.64 2.15
N ASP A 85 -1.62 15.08 2.30
CA ASP A 85 -1.13 16.28 1.67
C ASP A 85 -0.96 16.03 0.16
N SER A 86 -1.26 17.05 -0.65
CA SER A 86 -1.12 17.00 -2.11
C SER A 86 0.35 16.77 -2.52
N HIS A 87 1.30 17.08 -1.64
CA HIS A 87 2.72 16.78 -1.82
C HIS A 87 3.03 15.27 -1.85
N ASP A 88 2.34 14.47 -1.03
CA ASP A 88 2.51 13.00 -1.05
C ASP A 88 2.08 12.44 -2.41
N ILE A 89 0.96 12.92 -2.95
CA ILE A 89 0.45 12.51 -4.26
C ILE A 89 1.40 12.97 -5.36
N SER A 90 1.88 14.22 -5.31
CA SER A 90 2.78 14.76 -6.33
C SER A 90 4.10 13.99 -6.42
N SER A 91 4.60 13.50 -5.28
CA SER A 91 5.82 12.69 -5.21
C SER A 91 5.71 11.39 -6.03
N MET A 92 4.52 10.76 -6.04
CA MET A 92 4.22 9.48 -6.71
C MET A 92 3.68 9.64 -8.13
N LEU A 93 3.43 10.85 -8.62
CA LEU A 93 2.96 11.08 -9.99
C LEU A 93 4.04 10.72 -11.01
N PRO A 94 3.68 10.02 -12.11
CA PRO A 94 4.60 9.72 -13.20
C PRO A 94 5.32 10.98 -13.71
N ARG A 95 6.64 10.89 -13.84
CA ARG A 95 7.46 11.88 -14.53
C ARG A 95 7.94 11.28 -15.85
N ILE A 96 8.43 12.11 -16.77
CA ILE A 96 8.97 11.61 -18.05
C ILE A 96 10.02 10.52 -17.80
N ARG A 97 10.89 10.74 -16.80
CA ARG A 97 11.95 9.80 -16.38
C ARG A 97 11.39 8.46 -15.86
N SER A 98 10.22 8.45 -15.23
CA SER A 98 9.60 7.23 -14.68
C SER A 98 9.35 6.18 -15.77
N TYR A 99 9.01 6.61 -16.99
CA TYR A 99 8.78 5.72 -18.13
C TYR A 99 10.07 5.10 -18.69
N PHE A 100 11.24 5.43 -18.15
CA PHE A 100 12.55 4.92 -18.60
C PHE A 100 13.34 4.22 -17.49
N ILE A 101 12.69 3.97 -16.34
CA ILE A 101 13.33 3.37 -15.16
C ILE A 101 12.82 1.95 -14.95
N SER A 102 13.78 1.05 -14.79
CA SER A 102 13.60 -0.35 -14.44
C SER A 102 14.86 -0.88 -13.73
N ASP A 103 15.06 -0.46 -12.48
CA ASP A 103 16.13 -0.86 -11.57
C ASP A 103 16.15 -2.38 -11.33
N ILE A 104 14.98 -3.00 -11.42
CA ILE A 104 14.74 -4.43 -11.23
C ILE A 104 15.28 -5.25 -12.44
N SER A 105 15.52 -4.61 -13.58
CA SER A 105 16.01 -5.28 -14.79
C SER A 105 17.53 -5.36 -14.81
N THR A 106 18.05 -6.56 -15.03
CA THR A 106 19.50 -6.78 -15.17
C THR A 106 20.08 -6.02 -16.37
N ILE A 107 19.31 -5.83 -17.45
CA ILE A 107 19.76 -5.11 -18.65
C ILE A 107 19.73 -3.58 -18.42
N TRP A 108 18.63 -3.09 -17.82
CA TRP A 108 18.33 -1.66 -17.80
C TRP A 108 18.75 -0.95 -16.52
N HIS A 109 19.24 -1.65 -15.49
CA HIS A 109 19.63 -1.05 -14.21
C HIS A 109 20.64 0.11 -14.38
N THR A 110 21.72 -0.08 -15.15
CA THR A 110 22.76 0.95 -15.32
C THR A 110 22.23 2.22 -16.00
N PHE A 111 21.30 2.06 -16.94
CA PHE A 111 20.64 3.19 -17.60
C PHE A 111 19.65 3.87 -16.64
N SER A 112 18.91 3.08 -15.88
CA SER A 112 17.96 3.54 -14.88
C SER A 112 18.65 4.37 -13.79
N ASP A 113 19.87 3.99 -13.38
CA ASP A 113 20.67 4.75 -12.42
C ASP A 113 21.03 6.16 -12.89
N ARG A 114 21.30 6.33 -14.18
CA ARG A 114 21.64 7.64 -14.75
C ARG A 114 20.41 8.52 -14.90
N VAL A 115 19.30 7.95 -15.37
CA VAL A 115 18.06 8.68 -15.67
C VAL A 115 17.24 8.95 -14.42
N GLY A 116 17.25 8.04 -13.46
CA GLY A 116 16.43 8.05 -12.26
C GLY A 116 17.05 8.71 -11.03
N LYS A 117 18.18 9.40 -11.20
CA LYS A 117 18.81 10.14 -10.09
C LYS A 117 17.85 11.21 -9.56
N ASP A 118 17.77 11.30 -8.22
CA ASP A 118 16.97 12.28 -7.47
C ASP A 118 15.45 12.20 -7.69
N LEU A 119 14.92 11.05 -8.11
CA LEU A 119 13.48 10.83 -8.15
C LEU A 119 12.93 10.51 -6.75
N PRO A 120 11.93 11.28 -6.26
CA PRO A 120 11.27 10.92 -5.02
C PRO A 120 10.54 9.59 -5.21
N MET A 121 10.57 8.74 -4.18
CA MET A 121 9.92 7.42 -4.21
C MET A 121 10.27 6.59 -5.46
N ARG A 122 11.53 6.58 -5.87
CA ARG A 122 12.02 5.87 -7.08
C ARG A 122 11.54 4.42 -7.22
N HIS A 123 11.36 3.71 -6.11
CA HIS A 123 10.83 2.34 -6.10
C HIS A 123 9.41 2.22 -6.67
N GLU A 124 8.59 3.28 -6.61
CA GLU A 124 7.25 3.32 -7.22
C GLU A 124 7.28 3.73 -8.70
N HIS A 125 8.40 4.26 -9.23
CA HIS A 125 8.53 4.79 -10.59
C HIS A 125 9.07 3.80 -11.62
N GLN A 126 9.02 2.50 -11.34
CA GLN A 126 9.49 1.42 -12.22
C GLN A 126 8.50 1.17 -13.37
N MET A 127 8.32 2.15 -14.27
CA MET A 127 7.27 2.14 -15.29
C MET A 127 7.77 1.82 -16.71
N PHE A 128 9.05 1.49 -16.89
CA PHE A 128 9.59 1.17 -18.20
C PHE A 128 9.07 -0.19 -18.72
N VAL A 129 8.50 -0.19 -19.92
CA VAL A 129 7.85 -1.36 -20.53
C VAL A 129 8.80 -2.24 -21.34
N GLY A 130 10.06 -1.85 -21.47
CA GLY A 130 11.04 -2.55 -22.31
C GLY A 130 11.13 -1.97 -23.73
N LEU A 131 12.33 -2.07 -24.32
CA LEU A 131 12.58 -1.60 -25.68
C LEU A 131 11.86 -2.48 -26.71
N GLY A 132 11.72 -3.79 -26.45
CA GLY A 132 11.00 -4.71 -27.33
C GLY A 132 9.55 -4.31 -27.51
N ALA A 133 8.87 -3.96 -26.42
CA ALA A 133 7.49 -3.48 -26.46
C ALA A 133 7.37 -2.15 -27.22
N LEU A 134 8.27 -1.18 -26.96
CA LEU A 134 8.27 0.11 -27.66
C LEU A 134 8.47 -0.06 -29.17
N LEU A 135 9.39 -0.92 -29.60
CA LEU A 135 9.62 -1.19 -31.02
C LEU A 135 8.44 -1.91 -31.68
N LEU A 136 7.74 -2.79 -30.97
CA LEU A 136 6.49 -3.40 -31.45
C LEU A 136 5.37 -2.38 -31.62
N VAL A 137 5.28 -1.38 -30.76
CA VAL A 137 4.34 -0.24 -30.93
C VAL A 137 4.70 0.56 -32.19
N VAL A 138 5.99 0.86 -32.40
CA VAL A 138 6.43 1.55 -33.63
C VAL A 138 6.09 0.72 -34.87
N LEU A 139 6.24 -0.61 -34.80
CA LEU A 139 5.83 -1.51 -35.87
C LEU A 139 4.32 -1.42 -36.13
N ALA A 140 3.49 -1.35 -35.09
CA ALA A 140 2.05 -1.18 -35.22
C ALA A 140 1.67 0.14 -35.90
N LEU A 141 2.27 1.26 -35.47
CA LEU A 141 1.99 2.59 -36.04
C LEU A 141 2.47 2.72 -37.50
N THR A 142 3.49 1.97 -37.89
CA THR A 142 4.03 1.99 -39.26
C THR A 142 3.23 1.10 -40.20
N LEU A 143 2.82 -0.09 -39.77
CA LEU A 143 2.16 -1.08 -40.64
C LEU A 143 0.63 -1.04 -40.60
N ASN A 144 0.02 -0.58 -39.50
CA ASN A 144 -1.42 -0.61 -39.29
C ASN A 144 -1.99 0.80 -39.11
N ARG A 145 -2.95 1.17 -39.96
CA ARG A 145 -3.64 2.47 -39.93
C ARG A 145 -5.12 2.36 -39.53
N SER A 146 -5.50 1.25 -38.91
CA SER A 146 -6.87 1.04 -38.44
C SER A 146 -7.28 2.06 -37.38
N PRO A 147 -8.58 2.39 -37.28
CA PRO A 147 -9.09 3.30 -36.24
C PRO A 147 -8.69 2.85 -34.84
N ILE A 148 -8.74 1.55 -34.54
CA ILE A 148 -8.43 1.02 -33.21
C ILE A 148 -6.98 1.30 -32.76
N VAL A 149 -6.01 1.28 -33.68
CA VAL A 149 -4.62 1.68 -33.39
C VAL A 149 -4.56 3.16 -33.02
N ASN A 150 -5.24 4.02 -33.78
CA ASN A 150 -5.30 5.46 -33.49
C ASN A 150 -5.99 5.74 -32.15
N VAL A 151 -7.10 5.06 -31.84
CA VAL A 151 -7.80 5.18 -30.56
C VAL A 151 -6.89 4.75 -29.41
N SER A 152 -6.17 3.64 -29.60
CA SER A 152 -5.27 3.10 -28.57
C SER A 152 -4.10 4.04 -28.28
N ILE A 153 -3.45 4.59 -29.31
CA ILE A 153 -2.32 5.51 -29.09
C ILE A 153 -2.78 6.87 -28.54
N ILE A 154 -3.94 7.39 -28.97
CA ILE A 154 -4.48 8.65 -28.44
C ILE A 154 -4.91 8.47 -26.99
N SER A 155 -5.61 7.37 -26.64
CA SER A 155 -6.01 7.10 -25.25
C SER A 155 -4.80 6.94 -24.32
N LEU A 156 -3.76 6.24 -24.77
CA LEU A 156 -2.48 6.12 -24.06
C LEU A 156 -1.84 7.49 -23.86
N ALA A 157 -1.75 8.32 -24.91
CA ALA A 157 -1.19 9.66 -24.82
C ALA A 157 -1.99 10.58 -23.90
N LEU A 158 -3.33 10.55 -23.97
CA LEU A 158 -4.21 11.34 -23.10
C LEU A 158 -4.00 10.99 -21.63
N LEU A 159 -3.95 9.70 -21.28
CA LEU A 159 -3.69 9.27 -19.90
C LEU A 159 -2.29 9.63 -19.42
N MET A 160 -1.28 9.42 -20.26
CA MET A 160 0.08 9.82 -19.93
C MET A 160 0.15 11.32 -19.67
N LEU A 161 -0.43 12.16 -20.53
CA LEU A 161 -0.46 13.61 -20.35
C LEU A 161 -1.26 14.03 -19.12
N PHE A 162 -2.39 13.35 -18.84
CA PHE A 162 -3.23 13.64 -17.68
C PHE A 162 -2.49 13.38 -16.36
N THR A 163 -1.69 12.32 -16.29
CA THR A 163 -0.96 11.89 -15.09
C THR A 163 0.47 12.39 -15.02
N LEU A 164 1.01 12.99 -16.09
CA LEU A 164 2.37 13.48 -16.13
C LEU A 164 2.54 14.64 -15.15
N ASN A 165 3.56 14.54 -14.30
CA ASN A 165 4.01 15.63 -13.45
C ASN A 165 5.23 16.33 -14.09
N ILE A 166 5.08 17.63 -14.33
CA ILE A 166 6.15 18.54 -14.75
C ILE A 166 6.26 19.63 -13.69
N LYS A 167 7.40 19.66 -12.97
CA LYS A 167 7.68 20.66 -11.92
C LYS A 167 6.54 20.82 -10.90
N ASP A 168 6.02 19.70 -10.41
CA ASP A 168 4.92 19.60 -9.44
C ASP A 168 3.56 20.08 -9.94
N GLN A 169 3.39 20.16 -11.26
CA GLN A 169 2.12 20.43 -11.91
C GLN A 169 1.68 19.23 -12.75
N SER A 170 0.42 18.85 -12.61
CA SER A 170 -0.23 17.80 -13.38
C SER A 170 -1.73 18.07 -13.47
N PHE A 171 -2.38 17.68 -14.57
CA PHE A 171 -3.84 17.77 -14.66
C PHE A 171 -4.53 16.89 -13.61
N TYR A 172 -3.89 15.79 -13.21
CA TYR A 172 -4.37 14.93 -12.13
C TYR A 172 -4.55 15.69 -10.80
N LEU A 173 -3.65 16.63 -10.49
CA LEU A 173 -3.68 17.36 -9.22
C LEU A 173 -4.92 18.26 -9.09
N LEU A 174 -5.49 18.72 -10.21
CA LEU A 174 -6.75 19.49 -10.21
C LEU A 174 -7.93 18.67 -9.66
N PHE A 175 -7.83 17.35 -9.69
CA PHE A 175 -8.84 16.43 -9.20
C PHE A 175 -8.45 15.74 -7.89
N ALA A 176 -7.25 15.98 -7.37
CA ALA A 176 -6.73 15.30 -6.18
C ALA A 176 -7.55 15.60 -4.91
N ASP A 177 -8.14 16.81 -4.84
CA ASP A 177 -8.95 17.25 -3.71
C ASP A 177 -10.37 16.64 -3.69
N PHE A 178 -10.79 15.95 -4.75
CA PHE A 178 -12.10 15.30 -4.75
C PHE A 178 -12.16 14.16 -3.72
N PRO A 179 -13.27 14.05 -2.98
CA PRO A 179 -13.44 13.00 -1.98
C PRO A 179 -13.28 11.61 -2.63
N GLY A 180 -12.35 10.81 -2.09
CA GLY A 180 -11.99 9.48 -2.60
C GLY A 180 -10.76 9.47 -3.50
N VAL A 181 -10.49 10.52 -4.27
CA VAL A 181 -9.28 10.62 -5.11
C VAL A 181 -8.03 10.84 -4.26
N ASN A 182 -8.15 11.61 -3.18
CA ASN A 182 -7.08 11.82 -2.20
C ASN A 182 -6.55 10.50 -1.57
N SER A 183 -7.35 9.42 -1.61
CA SER A 183 -6.90 8.09 -1.15
C SER A 183 -6.01 7.34 -2.17
N ILE A 184 -5.94 7.82 -3.41
CA ILE A 184 -5.23 7.20 -4.54
C ILE A 184 -3.87 7.89 -4.71
N ARG A 185 -2.91 7.51 -3.86
CA ARG A 185 -1.56 8.09 -3.82
C ARG A 185 -0.63 7.56 -4.92
N ALA A 186 -0.65 6.24 -5.15
CA ALA A 186 0.31 5.55 -6.02
C ALA A 186 -0.11 5.66 -7.50
N VAL A 187 -0.05 6.88 -8.04
CA VAL A 187 -0.48 7.17 -9.42
C VAL A 187 0.42 6.50 -10.46
N SER A 188 1.69 6.22 -10.13
CA SER A 188 2.59 5.43 -10.98
C SER A 188 2.05 4.04 -11.36
N ARG A 189 1.13 3.47 -10.58
CA ARG A 189 0.45 2.20 -10.90
C ARG A 189 -0.49 2.31 -12.11
N ILE A 190 -0.71 3.51 -12.65
CA ILE A 190 -1.38 3.72 -13.94
C ILE A 190 -0.75 2.87 -15.05
N ILE A 191 0.55 2.54 -14.95
CA ILE A 191 1.25 1.69 -15.92
C ILE A 191 0.55 0.34 -16.14
N LEU A 192 -0.05 -0.25 -15.10
CA LEU A 192 -0.76 -1.53 -15.18
C LEU A 192 -1.98 -1.45 -16.12
N ILE A 193 -2.64 -0.29 -16.16
CA ILE A 193 -3.78 -0.05 -17.04
C ILE A 193 -3.33 0.42 -18.42
N LEU A 194 -2.22 1.17 -18.52
CA LEU A 194 -1.60 1.52 -19.80
C LEU A 194 -1.17 0.27 -20.60
N MET A 195 -0.97 -0.88 -19.94
CA MET A 195 -0.69 -2.14 -20.61
C MET A 195 -1.82 -2.59 -21.55
N ILE A 196 -3.07 -2.18 -21.31
CA ILE A 196 -4.22 -2.55 -22.16
C ILE A 196 -4.10 -1.94 -23.56
N PRO A 197 -4.07 -0.60 -23.74
CA PRO A 197 -3.88 -0.01 -25.06
C PRO A 197 -2.52 -0.43 -25.67
N LEU A 198 -1.48 -0.63 -24.86
CA LEU A 198 -0.19 -1.12 -25.33
C LEU A 198 -0.30 -2.52 -25.95
N ALA A 199 -1.00 -3.45 -25.30
CA ALA A 199 -1.23 -4.79 -25.80
C ALA A 199 -2.02 -4.80 -27.12
N ILE A 200 -3.03 -3.92 -27.24
CA ILE A 200 -3.80 -3.76 -28.48
C ILE A 200 -2.90 -3.27 -29.62
N LEU A 201 -2.02 -2.29 -29.35
CA LEU A 201 -1.05 -1.79 -30.33
C LEU A 201 -0.10 -2.92 -30.75
N ILE A 202 0.50 -3.64 -29.81
CA ILE A 202 1.43 -4.74 -30.10
C ILE A 202 0.75 -5.83 -30.94
N ALA A 203 -0.45 -6.29 -30.54
CA ALA A 203 -1.21 -7.30 -31.28
C ALA A 203 -1.54 -6.82 -32.71
N SER A 204 -1.96 -5.57 -32.85
CA SER A 204 -2.26 -4.95 -34.14
C SER A 204 -1.04 -4.84 -35.06
N GLY A 205 0.16 -4.65 -34.49
CA GLY A 205 1.42 -4.62 -35.22
C GLY A 205 1.87 -5.99 -35.69
N ILE A 206 1.72 -7.03 -34.85
CA ILE A 206 2.04 -8.41 -35.21
C ILE A 206 1.10 -8.91 -36.33
N ASP A 207 -0.20 -8.62 -36.22
CA ASP A 207 -1.17 -9.01 -37.24
C ASP A 207 -0.91 -8.30 -38.59
N ALA A 208 -0.62 -7.00 -38.55
CA ALA A 208 -0.24 -6.27 -39.77
C ALA A 208 1.07 -6.77 -40.39
N ALA A 209 2.06 -7.15 -39.57
CA ALA A 209 3.31 -7.75 -40.03
C ALA A 209 3.08 -9.09 -40.74
N ARG A 210 2.19 -9.93 -40.20
CA ARG A 210 1.77 -11.21 -40.79
C ARG A 210 1.14 -11.01 -42.17
N LEU A 211 0.28 -10.00 -42.33
CA LEU A 211 -0.42 -9.72 -43.58
C LEU A 211 0.46 -9.07 -44.66
N LYS A 212 1.55 -8.38 -44.29
CA LYS A 212 2.40 -7.64 -45.22
C LYS A 212 3.41 -8.53 -45.96
N SER A 213 4.31 -9.21 -45.24
CA SER A 213 5.36 -10.05 -45.86
C SER A 213 6.17 -10.86 -44.84
N GLY A 214 6.85 -11.92 -45.31
CA GLY A 214 7.72 -12.79 -44.49
C GLY A 214 8.81 -12.06 -43.68
N ARG A 215 9.40 -10.98 -44.20
CA ARG A 215 10.42 -10.21 -43.45
C ARG A 215 9.86 -9.48 -42.24
N TRP A 216 8.62 -8.99 -42.31
CA TRP A 216 8.00 -8.24 -41.22
C TRP A 216 7.59 -9.18 -40.08
N ILE A 217 7.14 -10.39 -40.39
CA ILE A 217 6.85 -11.40 -39.36
C ILE A 217 8.13 -11.89 -38.67
N ILE A 218 9.25 -12.03 -39.39
CA ILE A 218 10.56 -12.33 -38.78
C ILE A 218 10.96 -11.20 -37.83
N LEU A 219 10.86 -9.93 -38.27
CA LEU A 219 11.15 -8.78 -37.41
C LEU A 219 10.25 -8.76 -36.16
N ALA A 220 8.94 -8.95 -36.33
CA ALA A 220 7.98 -8.99 -35.23
C ALA A 220 8.31 -10.13 -34.24
N ALA A 221 8.66 -11.31 -34.75
CA ALA A 221 9.08 -12.45 -33.92
C ALA A 221 10.37 -12.15 -33.16
N SER A 222 11.39 -11.56 -33.80
CA SER A 222 12.63 -11.13 -33.14
C SER A 222 12.36 -10.11 -32.02
N LEU A 223 11.47 -9.14 -32.25
CA LEU A 223 11.08 -8.17 -31.22
C LEU A 223 10.30 -8.81 -30.07
N CYS A 224 9.45 -9.80 -30.35
CA CYS A 224 8.78 -10.58 -29.31
C CYS A 224 9.76 -11.37 -28.45
N VAL A 225 10.78 -11.97 -29.08
CA VAL A 225 11.88 -12.65 -28.35
C VAL A 225 12.65 -11.64 -27.50
N ALA A 226 12.96 -10.45 -28.02
CA ALA A 226 13.61 -9.40 -27.24
C ALA A 226 12.76 -8.99 -26.01
N LEU A 227 11.45 -8.79 -26.19
CA LEU A 227 10.52 -8.50 -25.09
C LEU A 227 10.50 -9.63 -24.03
N MET A 228 10.48 -10.89 -24.46
CA MET A 228 10.54 -12.03 -23.55
C MET A 228 11.86 -12.07 -22.77
N ILE A 229 12.99 -11.81 -23.42
CA ILE A 229 14.31 -11.72 -22.77
C ILE A 229 14.32 -10.60 -21.73
N GLU A 230 13.81 -9.40 -22.07
CA GLU A 230 13.71 -8.28 -21.13
C GLU A 230 12.87 -8.64 -19.90
N THR A 231 11.75 -9.34 -20.09
CA THR A 231 10.84 -9.75 -19.02
C THR A 231 11.48 -10.81 -18.10
N ILE A 232 12.15 -11.82 -18.67
CA ILE A 232 12.79 -12.89 -17.90
C ILE A 232 13.95 -12.34 -17.05
N LEU A 233 14.62 -11.28 -17.51
CA LEU A 233 15.76 -10.67 -16.82
C LEU A 233 15.37 -9.64 -15.75
N MET A 234 14.07 -9.50 -15.46
CA MET A 234 13.58 -8.74 -14.31
C MET A 234 13.62 -9.60 -13.04
N LYS A 235 14.32 -9.11 -12.01
CA LYS A 235 14.44 -9.77 -10.70
C LYS A 235 13.55 -9.11 -9.67
N GLY A 236 12.28 -9.49 -9.62
CA GLY A 236 11.32 -8.94 -8.67
C GLY A 236 11.82 -9.00 -7.22
N GLN A 237 11.54 -7.96 -6.44
CA GLN A 237 11.71 -7.98 -4.99
C GLN A 237 10.43 -8.52 -4.38
N PHE A 238 10.53 -9.68 -3.71
CA PHE A 238 9.41 -10.33 -3.06
C PHE A 238 9.68 -10.40 -1.57
N TYR A 239 8.63 -10.23 -0.77
CA TYR A 239 8.69 -10.58 0.63
C TYR A 239 8.54 -12.11 0.73
N ASP A 240 9.62 -12.79 1.13
CA ASP A 240 9.64 -14.25 1.19
C ASP A 240 8.82 -14.73 2.40
N ILE A 241 7.76 -15.49 2.11
CA ILE A 241 6.87 -16.07 3.13
C ILE A 241 7.62 -17.07 4.01
N ALA A 242 8.58 -17.82 3.46
CA ALA A 242 9.37 -18.77 4.22
C ALA A 242 10.29 -18.06 5.22
N GLU A 243 10.94 -16.98 4.78
CA GLU A 243 11.74 -16.12 5.66
C GLU A 243 10.86 -15.49 6.75
N ALA A 244 9.71 -14.92 6.38
CA ALA A 244 8.76 -14.32 7.32
C ALA A 244 8.31 -15.30 8.41
N LYS A 245 7.97 -16.54 8.03
CA LYS A 245 7.60 -17.60 8.97
C LYS A 245 8.77 -18.00 9.87
N MET A 246 9.98 -18.06 9.34
CA MET A 246 11.17 -18.38 10.14
C MET A 246 11.46 -17.28 11.18
N ARG A 247 11.30 -16.01 10.79
CA ARG A 247 11.43 -14.85 11.70
C ARG A 247 10.37 -14.90 12.79
N ALA A 248 9.10 -15.12 12.43
CA ALA A 248 8.01 -15.28 13.40
C ALA A 248 8.25 -16.45 14.36
N ALA A 249 8.69 -17.62 13.86
CA ALA A 249 9.02 -18.77 14.71
C ALA A 249 10.20 -18.50 15.67
N THR A 250 11.17 -17.69 15.26
CA THR A 250 12.29 -17.27 16.12
C THR A 250 11.80 -16.35 17.24
N LEU A 251 10.90 -15.43 16.94
CA LEU A 251 10.28 -14.56 17.95
C LEU A 251 9.35 -15.36 18.88
N ASP A 252 8.66 -16.37 18.35
CA ASP A 252 7.78 -17.24 19.10
C ASP A 252 8.51 -18.01 20.22
N GLN A 253 9.75 -18.45 19.96
CA GLN A 253 10.59 -19.11 20.97
C GLN A 253 10.95 -18.21 22.16
N LYS A 254 10.86 -16.88 21.99
CA LYS A 254 11.12 -15.90 23.05
C LYS A 254 9.88 -15.60 23.88
N LEU A 255 8.70 -16.05 23.45
CA LEU A 255 7.47 -15.84 24.21
C LEU A 255 7.43 -16.75 25.45
N PRO A 256 6.85 -16.27 26.57
CA PRO A 256 6.56 -17.10 27.73
C PRO A 256 5.71 -18.33 27.36
N ALA A 257 6.01 -19.48 27.97
CA ALA A 257 5.29 -20.74 27.71
C ALA A 257 3.78 -20.69 27.99
N HIS A 258 3.36 -19.80 28.89
CA HIS A 258 1.95 -19.58 29.22
C HIS A 258 1.58 -18.12 29.00
N LEU A 259 0.72 -17.87 28.02
CA LEU A 259 0.16 -16.56 27.70
C LEU A 259 -1.36 -16.57 27.87
N ASN A 260 -1.88 -15.45 28.36
CA ASN A 260 -3.31 -15.22 28.36
C ASN A 260 -3.77 -14.87 26.93
N ALA A 261 -4.98 -15.29 26.53
CA ALA A 261 -5.57 -14.90 25.25
C ALA A 261 -5.72 -13.37 25.10
N SER A 262 -5.79 -12.63 26.21
CA SER A 262 -5.82 -11.17 26.21
C SER A 262 -4.43 -10.52 26.16
N THR A 263 -3.34 -11.30 26.07
CA THR A 263 -1.98 -10.74 26.02
C THR A 263 -1.81 -9.86 24.79
N VAL A 264 -1.22 -8.68 25.00
CA VAL A 264 -0.75 -7.78 23.95
C VAL A 264 0.75 -7.96 23.78
N ILE A 265 1.19 -8.32 22.57
CA ILE A 265 2.60 -8.45 22.25
C ILE A 265 3.13 -7.20 21.53
N PHE A 266 4.43 -6.97 21.63
CA PHE A 266 5.12 -5.91 20.91
C PHE A 266 6.52 -6.34 20.51
N VAL A 267 6.86 -6.12 19.25
CA VAL A 267 8.20 -6.29 18.69
C VAL A 267 8.79 -4.90 18.44
N PRO A 268 9.83 -4.49 19.18
CA PRO A 268 10.46 -3.19 19.03
C PRO A 268 11.27 -3.11 17.74
N VAL A 269 11.33 -1.91 17.16
CA VAL A 269 12.03 -1.66 15.89
C VAL A 269 13.48 -2.09 15.96
N ASN A 270 13.89 -2.93 15.03
CA ASN A 270 15.29 -3.26 14.81
C ASN A 270 15.92 -2.22 13.87
N THR A 271 16.86 -1.43 14.38
CA THR A 271 17.53 -0.35 13.63
C THR A 271 18.42 -0.85 12.49
N SER A 272 18.76 -2.15 12.47
CA SER A 272 19.58 -2.75 11.41
C SER A 272 18.78 -3.10 10.15
N GLU A 273 17.46 -3.01 10.18
CA GLU A 273 16.58 -3.34 9.07
C GLU A 273 15.53 -2.25 8.82
N PRO A 274 14.85 -2.27 7.65
CA PRO A 274 13.73 -1.37 7.42
C PRO A 274 12.63 -1.56 8.47
N SER A 275 12.14 -0.46 9.05
CA SER A 275 11.15 -0.48 10.15
C SER A 275 9.89 -1.32 9.87
N PHE A 276 9.46 -1.42 8.61
CA PHE A 276 8.30 -2.22 8.24
C PHE A 276 8.49 -3.72 8.49
N MET A 277 9.73 -4.24 8.50
CA MET A 277 10.01 -5.66 8.74
C MET A 277 9.57 -6.07 10.14
N THR A 278 10.01 -5.32 11.15
CA THR A 278 9.62 -5.56 12.55
C THR A 278 8.11 -5.44 12.76
N GLU A 279 7.46 -4.47 12.12
CA GLU A 279 6.00 -4.32 12.20
C GLU A 279 5.27 -5.54 11.64
N LEU A 280 5.72 -6.04 10.48
CA LEU A 280 5.16 -7.23 9.84
C LEU A 280 5.40 -8.50 10.68
N ASP A 281 6.58 -8.65 11.27
CA ASP A 281 6.90 -9.78 12.13
C ASP A 281 5.98 -9.83 13.36
N GLY A 282 5.77 -8.68 14.03
CA GLY A 282 4.87 -8.57 15.18
C GLY A 282 3.40 -8.81 14.82
N MET A 283 2.98 -8.40 13.62
CA MET A 283 1.64 -8.69 13.10
C MET A 283 1.47 -10.18 12.80
N LEU A 284 2.43 -10.80 12.12
CA LEU A 284 2.38 -12.21 11.75
C LEU A 284 2.36 -13.11 12.99
N LEU A 285 3.26 -12.87 13.95
CA LEU A 285 3.31 -13.60 15.21
C LEU A 285 1.98 -13.51 15.98
N ALA A 286 1.39 -12.31 16.05
CA ALA A 286 0.11 -12.10 16.72
C ALA A 286 -1.02 -12.87 16.03
N GLN A 287 -1.04 -12.87 14.69
CA GLN A 287 -2.03 -13.62 13.91
C GLN A 287 -1.89 -15.14 14.10
N GLU A 288 -0.67 -15.67 14.09
CA GLU A 288 -0.41 -17.10 14.28
C GLU A 288 -0.80 -17.59 15.69
N ARG A 289 -0.61 -16.75 16.71
CA ARG A 289 -0.97 -17.08 18.11
C ARG A 289 -2.38 -16.65 18.52
N GLY A 290 -3.12 -15.93 17.66
CA GLY A 290 -4.42 -15.35 18.02
C GLY A 290 -4.33 -14.30 19.13
N LEU A 291 -3.21 -13.59 19.23
CA LEU A 291 -2.95 -12.56 20.24
C LEU A 291 -3.18 -11.15 19.68
N LYS A 292 -3.22 -10.18 20.59
CA LYS A 292 -3.27 -8.74 20.23
C LYS A 292 -1.85 -8.21 20.06
N THR A 293 -1.67 -7.17 19.24
CA THR A 293 -0.34 -6.56 19.03
C THR A 293 -0.39 -5.03 18.98
N LEU A 294 0.71 -4.39 19.39
CA LEU A 294 0.97 -2.96 19.17
C LEU A 294 1.70 -2.69 17.85
N ASN A 295 2.11 -3.73 17.14
CA ASN A 295 2.71 -3.60 15.82
C ASN A 295 1.66 -3.40 14.73
N GLY A 296 2.01 -2.62 13.73
CA GLY A 296 1.12 -2.24 12.65
C GLY A 296 1.88 -1.61 11.50
N TYR A 297 1.81 -2.26 10.34
CA TYR A 297 2.26 -1.71 9.07
C TYR A 297 1.05 -1.28 8.25
N SER A 298 1.00 0.00 7.91
CA SER A 298 -0.11 0.61 7.17
C SER A 298 0.42 1.69 6.23
N GLY A 299 -0.35 2.00 5.19
CA GLY A 299 -0.05 3.14 4.33
C GLY A 299 -0.22 4.48 5.06
N ASN A 300 -1.05 4.55 6.10
CA ASN A 300 -1.29 5.73 6.93
C ASN A 300 -1.25 5.38 8.42
N PHE A 301 -0.77 6.29 9.25
CA PHE A 301 -0.64 6.08 10.69
C PHE A 301 -1.52 7.08 11.46
N PRO A 302 -2.13 6.66 12.58
CA PRO A 302 -2.84 7.59 13.45
C PRO A 302 -1.85 8.59 14.08
N ASN A 303 -2.34 9.78 14.42
CA ASN A 303 -1.52 10.81 15.06
C ASN A 303 -0.84 10.26 16.33
N GLY A 304 0.46 10.55 16.47
CA GLY A 304 1.28 10.06 17.59
C GLY A 304 1.79 8.62 17.44
N TYR A 305 1.46 7.91 16.36
CA TYR A 305 2.08 6.62 16.03
C TYR A 305 3.16 6.79 14.97
N SER A 306 4.37 6.28 15.25
CA SER A 306 5.47 6.22 14.29
C SER A 306 6.13 4.85 14.34
N THR A 307 6.46 4.30 13.17
CA THR A 307 7.23 3.05 13.04
C THR A 307 8.73 3.29 13.10
N ASN A 308 9.19 4.54 12.99
CA ASN A 308 10.60 4.87 12.98
C ASN A 308 10.81 6.31 13.45
N ASP A 309 10.61 6.54 14.74
CA ASP A 309 11.00 7.81 15.36
C ASP A 309 12.47 7.72 15.79
N PRO A 310 13.41 8.37 15.08
CA PRO A 310 14.84 8.31 15.40
C PRO A 310 15.17 9.04 16.70
N THR A 311 14.24 9.86 17.23
CA THR A 311 14.41 10.60 18.48
C THR A 311 13.95 9.81 19.69
N GLN A 312 13.27 8.68 19.49
CA GLN A 312 12.72 7.88 20.56
C GLN A 312 13.57 6.63 20.85
N PRO A 313 14.06 6.44 22.09
CA PRO A 313 14.67 5.18 22.50
C PRO A 313 13.74 3.99 22.24
N VAL A 314 14.29 2.92 21.67
CA VAL A 314 13.57 1.68 21.31
C VAL A 314 12.76 1.12 22.48
N CYS A 315 13.31 1.22 23.68
CA CYS A 315 12.71 0.75 24.92
C CYS A 315 11.47 1.55 25.37
N LEU A 316 11.28 2.79 24.88
CA LEU A 316 10.12 3.63 25.18
C LEU A 316 9.01 3.52 24.11
N GLN A 317 9.26 2.86 22.98
CA GLN A 317 8.31 2.83 21.85
C GLN A 317 6.96 2.23 22.25
N ALA A 318 6.96 1.15 23.02
CA ALA A 318 5.74 0.52 23.51
C ALA A 318 4.87 1.52 24.31
N VAL A 319 5.48 2.22 25.24
CA VAL A 319 4.81 3.20 26.11
C VAL A 319 4.24 4.35 25.29
N SER A 320 5.02 4.92 24.38
CA SER A 320 4.55 5.99 23.49
C SER A 320 3.37 5.56 22.64
N ARG A 321 3.39 4.34 22.08
CA ARG A 321 2.25 3.81 21.30
C ARG A 321 1.01 3.62 22.16
N MET A 322 1.16 3.12 23.39
CA MET A 322 0.04 2.99 24.34
C MET A 322 -0.53 4.35 24.72
N GLU A 323 0.32 5.35 24.99
CA GLU A 323 -0.11 6.71 25.29
C GLU A 323 -0.82 7.36 24.11
N SER A 324 -0.30 7.21 22.89
CA SER A 324 -0.93 7.71 21.67
C SER A 324 -2.30 7.08 21.46
N ALA A 325 -2.44 5.77 21.72
CA ALA A 325 -3.75 5.12 21.71
C ALA A 325 -4.69 5.69 22.78
N ARG A 326 -4.21 5.94 24.00
CA ARG A 326 -5.00 6.56 25.07
C ARG A 326 -5.49 7.96 24.70
N ARG A 327 -4.60 8.81 24.16
CA ARG A 327 -4.93 10.16 23.68
C ARG A 327 -5.96 10.10 22.56
N PHE A 328 -5.78 9.21 21.59
CA PHE A 328 -6.73 9.01 20.50
C PHE A 328 -8.14 8.67 21.02
N TYR A 329 -8.26 7.74 21.97
CA TYR A 329 -9.54 7.39 22.58
C TYR A 329 -10.19 8.59 23.28
N ALA A 330 -9.42 9.36 24.05
CA ALA A 330 -9.93 10.52 24.77
C ALA A 330 -10.40 11.63 23.82
N GLU A 331 -9.56 11.99 22.85
CA GLU A 331 -9.79 13.12 21.95
C GLU A 331 -10.82 12.82 20.85
N HIS A 332 -10.77 11.63 20.25
CA HIS A 332 -11.56 11.32 19.04
C HIS A 332 -12.78 10.44 19.34
N LEU A 333 -12.75 9.62 20.40
CA LEU A 333 -13.88 8.76 20.78
C LEU A 333 -14.64 9.27 22.01
N GLY A 334 -14.13 10.31 22.70
CA GLY A 334 -14.74 10.84 23.91
C GLY A 334 -14.80 9.81 25.04
N ARG A 335 -13.88 8.83 25.05
CA ARG A 335 -13.83 7.72 26.01
C ARG A 335 -12.41 7.57 26.55
N ASN A 336 -12.27 7.21 27.82
CA ASN A 336 -10.96 6.82 28.33
C ASN A 336 -10.66 5.38 27.93
N LEU A 337 -9.47 5.15 27.36
CA LEU A 337 -8.97 3.80 27.12
C LEU A 337 -8.69 3.14 28.47
N ASP A 338 -9.35 2.01 28.75
CA ASP A 338 -9.02 1.20 29.92
C ASP A 338 -7.64 0.56 29.72
N MET A 339 -6.65 1.08 30.45
CA MET A 339 -5.27 0.58 30.42
C MET A 339 -5.15 -0.86 30.94
N GLY A 340 -6.19 -1.39 31.59
CA GLY A 340 -6.32 -2.81 31.92
C GLY A 340 -6.21 -3.74 30.71
N ILE A 341 -6.42 -3.25 29.47
CA ILE A 341 -6.14 -4.01 28.24
C ILE A 341 -4.67 -4.43 28.14
N PHE A 342 -3.74 -3.64 28.69
CA PHE A 342 -2.30 -3.91 28.70
C PHE A 342 -1.84 -4.64 29.96
N LYS A 343 -2.76 -5.15 30.80
CA LYS A 343 -2.43 -5.90 32.02
C LYS A 343 -1.53 -7.10 31.74
N TYR A 344 -1.72 -7.76 30.59
CA TYR A 344 -0.86 -8.81 30.10
C TYR A 344 -0.13 -8.28 28.87
N PHE A 345 1.03 -7.66 29.09
CA PHE A 345 1.84 -7.08 28.02
C PHE A 345 3.20 -7.77 27.96
N VAL A 346 3.64 -8.10 26.75
CA VAL A 346 4.95 -8.73 26.49
C VAL A 346 5.64 -7.97 25.37
N ALA A 347 6.74 -7.30 25.71
CA ALA A 347 7.64 -6.73 24.71
C ALA A 347 8.83 -7.69 24.50
N LEU A 348 9.07 -8.07 23.26
CA LEU A 348 10.18 -8.95 22.89
C LEU A 348 11.45 -8.11 22.71
N ASP A 349 12.62 -8.63 23.05
CA ASP A 349 13.93 -8.02 22.75
C ASP A 349 14.10 -6.53 23.16
N THR A 350 13.43 -6.07 24.22
CA THR A 350 13.61 -4.71 24.71
C THR A 350 15.02 -4.51 25.23
N LEU A 351 15.78 -3.62 24.59
CA LEU A 351 17.04 -3.11 25.12
C LEU A 351 16.77 -2.38 26.45
N ASN A 352 17.64 -2.54 27.43
CA ASN A 352 17.57 -1.76 28.66
C ASN A 352 17.72 -0.27 28.31
N CYS A 353 16.72 0.55 28.64
CA CYS A 353 16.86 2.00 28.56
C CYS A 353 18.02 2.43 29.48
N SER A 354 18.78 3.44 29.05
CA SER A 354 19.78 4.06 29.92
C SER A 354 19.10 4.83 31.06
N GLU A 355 19.76 5.03 32.21
CA GLU A 355 19.17 5.72 33.37
C GLU A 355 18.65 7.14 33.04
N GLY A 356 19.20 7.80 32.01
CA GLY A 356 18.80 9.14 31.57
C GLY A 356 17.51 9.21 30.74
N ASP A 357 16.96 8.07 30.30
CA ASP A 357 15.72 8.03 29.50
C ASP A 357 14.46 7.94 30.37
N TRP A 358 14.63 7.72 31.68
CA TRP A 358 13.55 7.61 32.65
C TRP A 358 13.25 8.96 33.28
N ARG A 359 11.96 9.26 33.45
CA ARG A 359 11.52 10.42 34.23
C ARG A 359 11.14 9.97 35.63
N GLU A 360 11.51 10.77 36.63
CA GLU A 360 11.01 10.57 37.99
C GLU A 360 9.49 10.66 37.99
N ILE A 361 8.86 9.71 38.69
CA ILE A 361 7.41 9.68 38.84
C ILE A 361 7.01 10.85 39.74
N PRO A 362 6.09 11.73 39.33
CA PRO A 362 5.62 12.81 40.19
C PRO A 362 5.11 12.24 41.53
N ASN A 363 5.45 12.89 42.64
CA ASN A 363 5.13 12.40 44.00
C ASN A 363 3.65 12.08 44.22
N GLU A 364 2.74 12.73 43.49
CA GLU A 364 1.30 12.48 43.54
C GLU A 364 0.94 11.09 43.01
N GLN A 365 1.68 10.59 42.02
CA GLN A 365 1.44 9.33 41.33
C GLN A 365 2.04 8.14 42.06
N ILE A 366 3.08 8.36 42.87
CA ILE A 366 3.71 7.32 43.70
C ILE A 366 2.71 6.68 44.66
N LYS A 367 1.72 7.44 45.15
CA LYS A 367 0.67 6.95 46.06
C LYS A 367 -0.21 5.85 45.45
N HIS A 368 -0.23 5.74 44.13
CA HIS A 368 -0.99 4.74 43.39
C HIS A 368 -0.19 3.45 43.12
N ILE A 369 1.06 3.37 43.59
CA ILE A 369 1.92 2.19 43.45
C ILE A 369 1.95 1.46 44.79
N LYS A 370 1.53 0.19 44.81
CA LYS A 370 1.58 -0.67 46.00
C LYS A 370 2.57 -1.81 45.80
N LEU A 371 3.48 -1.95 46.76
CA LEU A 371 4.43 -3.07 46.82
C LEU A 371 3.96 -4.06 47.88
N GLY A 372 3.75 -5.31 47.49
CA GLY A 372 3.40 -6.40 48.39
C GLY A 372 4.48 -7.47 48.37
N ILE A 373 5.02 -7.85 49.52
CA ILE A 373 5.96 -8.97 49.60
C ILE A 373 5.15 -10.28 49.51
N ILE A 374 5.39 -11.07 48.47
CA ILE A 374 4.73 -12.36 48.26
C ILE A 374 5.45 -13.46 49.05
N ASN A 375 6.78 -13.48 49.00
CA ASN A 375 7.58 -14.53 49.62
C ASN A 375 8.98 -14.01 49.94
N VAL A 376 9.57 -14.50 51.02
CA VAL A 376 10.96 -14.23 51.41
C VAL A 376 11.64 -15.57 51.67
N LYS A 377 12.68 -15.88 50.90
CA LYS A 377 13.45 -17.11 51.02
C LYS A 377 14.88 -16.77 51.37
N LYS A 378 15.39 -17.31 52.48
CA LYS A 378 16.81 -17.20 52.84
C LYS A 378 17.63 -18.18 52.00
N LEU A 379 18.65 -17.67 51.32
CA LEU A 379 19.62 -18.42 50.54
C LEU A 379 20.73 -18.96 51.45
N CYS A 380 21.40 -20.03 51.00
CA CYS A 380 22.43 -20.73 51.78
C CYS A 380 23.67 -19.88 52.08
N ASP A 381 23.90 -18.81 51.30
CA ASP A 381 24.98 -17.84 51.48
C ASP A 381 24.62 -16.69 52.43
N GLY A 382 23.44 -16.75 53.07
CA GLY A 382 22.96 -15.73 54.00
C GLY A 382 22.18 -14.58 53.35
N ARG A 383 22.06 -14.54 52.01
CA ARG A 383 21.22 -13.57 51.31
C ARG A 383 19.73 -13.93 51.41
N TYR A 384 18.85 -12.99 51.10
CA TYR A 384 17.40 -13.22 51.03
C TYR A 384 16.91 -12.96 49.60
N GLU A 385 16.21 -13.93 49.02
CA GLU A 385 15.43 -13.79 47.80
C GLU A 385 14.01 -13.34 48.20
N VAL A 386 13.63 -12.12 47.80
CA VAL A 386 12.31 -11.56 48.10
C VAL A 386 11.50 -11.48 46.81
N LYS A 387 10.41 -12.24 46.72
CA LYS A 387 9.42 -12.08 45.65
C LYS A 387 8.48 -10.95 46.02
N VAL A 388 8.47 -9.90 45.22
CA VAL A 388 7.59 -8.74 45.39
C VAL A 388 6.53 -8.72 44.29
N LYS A 389 5.29 -8.40 44.66
CA LYS A 389 4.21 -8.03 43.76
C LYS A 389 4.17 -6.52 43.68
N VAL A 390 4.26 -5.98 42.47
CA VAL A 390 4.02 -4.57 42.21
C VAL A 390 2.59 -4.44 41.66
N ASP A 391 1.73 -3.71 42.36
CA ASP A 391 0.41 -3.30 41.87
C ASP A 391 0.48 -1.83 41.50
N ASN A 392 0.59 -1.56 40.20
CA ASN A 392 0.73 -0.22 39.65
C ASN A 392 -0.62 0.31 39.18
N GLN A 393 -1.21 1.24 39.93
CA GLN A 393 -2.40 1.99 39.53
C GLN A 393 -2.07 3.43 39.11
N SER A 394 -0.79 3.77 38.95
CA SER A 394 -0.38 5.09 38.49
C SER A 394 -0.56 5.23 36.98
N GLU A 395 -0.54 6.47 36.49
CA GLU A 395 -0.59 6.76 35.06
C GLU A 395 0.73 6.42 34.32
N TYR A 396 1.78 6.03 35.05
CA TYR A 396 3.12 5.79 34.52
C TYR A 396 3.48 4.30 34.56
N PRO A 397 4.02 3.72 33.48
CA PRO A 397 4.55 2.36 33.50
C PRO A 397 5.80 2.28 34.38
N LEU A 398 5.94 1.18 35.13
CA LEU A 398 7.08 0.94 36.01
C LEU A 398 8.02 -0.08 35.40
N LEU A 399 9.31 0.23 35.40
CA LEU A 399 10.35 -0.77 35.24
C LEU A 399 10.81 -1.23 36.63
N ALA A 400 10.66 -2.52 36.92
CA ALA A 400 11.25 -3.13 38.10
C ALA A 400 12.63 -3.69 37.71
N ILE A 401 13.69 -3.11 38.25
CA ILE A 401 15.06 -3.63 38.12
C ILE A 401 15.26 -4.64 39.26
N ALA A 402 15.54 -5.89 38.90
CA ALA A 402 15.69 -7.02 39.83
C ALA A 402 17.12 -7.20 40.32
#